data_AF-A0A3C0NHM9-F1
#
_entry.id   AF-A0A3C0NHM9-F1
#
_cell.length_a   1.000
_cell.length_b   1.000
_cell.length_c   1.000
_cell.angle_alpha   90.00
_cell.angle_beta   90.00
_cell.angle_gamma   90.00
#
_symmetry.space_group_name_H-M   'P 1'
#
loop_
_entity.id
_entity.type
_entity.pdbx_description
1 polymer ?
#
loop_
_entity_poly.entity_id
_entity_poly.type
_entity_poly.pdbx_seq_one_letter_code
_entity_poly.pdbx_strand_id
1 'polypeptide(L)'
;ADGPLYNQRLDLHLNDVHKIAVLDYFTKNPPADIAGIKVKEIGRKDGIKLFLEEGSWILLRPSGTEPLMRVYMETNFPEKLDPIAEILELMINRLEPVGV
;
A
#
# COMPACT_ATOMS: atom_id res chain seq x y z
N ALA A 1 -5.70 19.17 11.39
CA ALA A 1 -5.81 18.54 12.71
C ALA A 1 -4.41 18.11 13.12
N ASP A 2 -3.88 18.65 14.22
CA ASP A 2 -2.51 18.39 14.72
C ASP A 2 -2.55 17.30 15.82
N GLY A 3 -2.94 16.08 15.44
CA GLY A 3 -2.84 14.90 16.29
C GLY A 3 -1.51 14.16 16.06
N PRO A 4 -1.11 13.23 16.94
CA PRO A 4 0.04 12.38 16.68
C PRO A 4 -0.15 11.58 15.39
N LEU A 5 0.91 11.50 14.59
CA LEU A 5 0.96 10.66 13.39
C LEU A 5 1.71 9.38 13.72
N TYR A 6 1.10 8.25 13.37
CA TYR A 6 1.65 6.93 13.54
C TYR A 6 2.05 6.40 12.17
N ASN A 7 3.27 5.88 12.06
CA ASN A 7 3.79 5.37 10.80
C ASN A 7 4.34 3.96 10.98
N GLN A 8 4.25 3.18 9.90
CA GLN A 8 4.79 1.83 9.82
C GLN A 8 5.30 1.58 8.41
N ARG A 9 6.24 0.63 8.29
CA ARG A 9 6.75 0.16 7.01
C ARG A 9 6.74 -1.37 6.99
N LEU A 10 6.27 -1.93 5.89
CA LEU A 10 6.46 -3.35 5.56
C LEU A 10 7.43 -3.46 4.39
N ASP A 11 8.34 -4.44 4.46
CA ASP A 11 9.21 -4.80 3.35
C ASP A 11 8.80 -6.21 2.88
N LEU A 12 8.03 -6.27 1.79
CA LEU A 12 7.52 -7.52 1.23
C LEU A 12 8.47 -8.02 0.15
N HIS A 13 8.98 -9.25 0.29
CA HIS A 13 9.92 -9.84 -0.67
C HIS A 13 9.19 -10.32 -1.92
N LEU A 14 9.18 -9.49 -2.96
CA LEU A 14 8.49 -9.73 -4.22
C LEU A 14 9.49 -9.70 -5.37
N ASN A 15 9.44 -10.69 -6.26
CA ASN A 15 10.17 -10.63 -7.52
C ASN A 15 9.58 -9.56 -8.46
N ASP A 16 10.27 -9.24 -9.55
CA ASP A 16 9.86 -8.13 -10.43
C ASP A 16 8.51 -8.36 -11.10
N VAL A 17 8.18 -9.60 -11.48
CA VAL A 17 6.86 -9.93 -12.08
C VAL A 17 5.74 -9.66 -11.08
N HIS A 18 5.95 -10.05 -9.82
CA HIS A 18 4.97 -9.81 -8.75
C HIS A 18 4.84 -8.32 -8.43
N LYS A 19 5.95 -7.56 -8.37
CA LYS A 19 5.90 -6.10 -8.22
C LYS A 19 5.05 -5.45 -9.33
N ILE A 20 5.23 -5.87 -10.59
CA ILE A 20 4.46 -5.37 -11.72
C ILE A 20 2.97 -5.70 -11.57
N ALA A 21 2.63 -6.94 -11.20
CA ALA A 21 1.25 -7.35 -10.97
C ALA A 21 0.55 -6.52 -9.87
N VAL A 22 1.26 -6.22 -8.78
CA VAL A 22 0.76 -5.35 -7.71
C VAL A 22 0.47 -3.94 -8.23
N LEU A 23 1.44 -3.32 -8.92
CA LEU A 23 1.28 -1.95 -9.42
C LEU A 23 0.15 -1.86 -10.45
N ASP A 24 0.03 -2.84 -11.34
CA ASP A 24 -1.02 -2.91 -12.35
C ASP A 24 -2.41 -3.07 -11.72
N TYR A 25 -2.54 -3.99 -10.76
CA TYR A 25 -3.79 -4.22 -10.05
C TYR A 25 -4.26 -2.97 -9.31
N PHE A 26 -3.42 -2.34 -8.49
CA PHE A 26 -3.80 -1.13 -7.75
C PHE A 26 -4.03 0.08 -8.66
N THR A 27 -3.44 0.09 -9.86
CA THR A 27 -3.72 1.12 -10.88
C THR A 27 -5.10 0.95 -11.51
N LYS A 28 -5.47 -0.28 -11.85
CA LYS A 28 -6.72 -0.63 -12.57
C LYS A 28 -7.92 -0.78 -11.65
N ASN A 29 -7.69 -1.37 -10.48
CA ASN A 29 -8.71 -1.76 -9.50
C ASN A 29 -8.36 -1.17 -8.12
N PRO A 30 -8.31 0.16 -8.00
CA PRO A 30 -8.00 0.75 -6.72
C PRO A 30 -9.10 0.45 -5.70
N PRO A 31 -8.73 0.16 -4.44
CA PRO A 31 -9.70 -0.11 -3.39
C PRO A 31 -10.49 1.17 -3.06
N ALA A 32 -11.77 1.01 -2.69
CA ALA A 32 -12.59 2.13 -2.22
C ALA A 32 -12.24 2.53 -0.77
N ASP A 33 -11.76 1.57 0.03
CA ASP A 33 -11.29 1.77 1.39
C ASP A 33 -10.19 0.76 1.75
N ILE A 34 -9.38 1.09 2.74
CA ILE A 34 -8.42 0.18 3.37
C ILE A 34 -8.71 0.17 4.87
N ALA A 35 -8.97 -1.02 5.43
CA ALA A 35 -9.31 -1.20 6.85
C ALA A 35 -10.44 -0.27 7.34
N GLY A 36 -11.42 0.03 6.47
CA GLY A 36 -12.54 0.92 6.75
C GLY A 36 -12.24 2.42 6.61
N ILE A 37 -11.06 2.82 6.15
CA ILE A 37 -10.72 4.22 5.84
C ILE A 37 -10.81 4.43 4.33
N LYS A 38 -11.67 5.35 3.87
CA LYS A 38 -11.91 5.56 2.44
C LYS A 38 -10.68 6.12 1.72
N VAL A 39 -10.47 5.66 0.49
CA VAL A 39 -9.48 6.23 -0.44
C VAL A 39 -10.08 7.46 -1.12
N LYS A 40 -9.42 8.62 -0.98
CA LYS A 40 -9.83 9.90 -1.58
C LYS A 40 -9.15 10.17 -2.91
N GLU A 41 -7.87 9.83 -3.01
CA GLU A 41 -7.04 10.13 -4.17
C GLU A 41 -5.97 9.07 -4.36
N ILE A 42 -5.51 8.91 -5.60
CA ILE A 42 -4.47 7.97 -5.99
C ILE A 42 -3.37 8.69 -6.76
N GLY A 43 -2.21 8.78 -6.14
CA GLY A 43 -0.96 9.21 -6.78
C GLY A 43 -0.26 8.03 -7.46
N ARG A 44 0.40 8.30 -8.59
CA ARG A 44 1.13 7.29 -9.38
C ARG A 44 2.62 7.60 -9.55
N LYS A 45 3.15 8.51 -8.73
CA LYS A 45 4.56 8.89 -8.76
C LYS A 45 5.34 7.99 -7.82
N ASP A 46 6.42 7.39 -8.33
CA ASP A 46 7.34 6.52 -7.58
C ASP A 46 6.64 5.31 -6.90
N GLY A 47 5.60 4.78 -7.55
CA GLY A 47 4.75 3.72 -7.03
C GLY A 47 3.27 4.10 -7.06
N ILE A 48 2.46 3.46 -6.21
CA ILE A 48 1.06 3.82 -6.00
C ILE A 48 0.88 4.40 -4.60
N LYS A 49 0.45 5.66 -4.53
CA LYS A 49 0.11 6.33 -3.27
C LYS A 49 -1.40 6.43 -3.12
N LEU A 50 -1.95 5.81 -2.09
CA LEU A 50 -3.34 5.96 -1.70
C LEU A 50 -3.42 7.06 -0.63
N PHE A 51 -4.10 8.15 -0.95
CA PHE A 51 -4.46 9.17 0.03
C PHE A 51 -5.81 8.78 0.63
N LEU A 52 -5.84 8.57 1.93
CA LEU A 52 -7.02 8.14 2.65
C LEU A 52 -7.70 9.33 3.35
N GLU A 53 -8.87 9.11 3.93
CA GLU A 53 -9.50 10.08 4.82
C GLU A 53 -8.66 10.40 6.06
N GLU A 54 -8.97 11.54 6.66
CA GLU A 54 -8.32 12.04 7.88
C GLU A 54 -6.79 12.21 7.79
N GLY A 55 -6.28 12.41 6.57
CA GLY A 55 -4.86 12.68 6.32
C GLY A 55 -3.98 11.42 6.32
N SER A 56 -4.56 10.24 6.49
CA SER A 56 -3.84 8.97 6.40
C SER A 56 -3.39 8.69 4.97
N TRP A 57 -2.29 7.96 4.78
CA TRP A 57 -1.84 7.57 3.44
C TRP A 57 -1.06 6.26 3.45
N ILE A 58 -1.05 5.60 2.29
CA ILE A 58 -0.27 4.39 2.02
C ILE A 58 0.53 4.61 0.75
N LEU A 59 1.79 4.16 0.69
CA LEU A 59 2.63 4.16 -0.50
C LEU A 59 3.17 2.75 -0.76
N LEU A 60 2.76 2.16 -1.89
CA LEU A 60 3.33 0.95 -2.48
C LEU A 60 4.49 1.35 -3.39
N ARG A 61 5.72 1.18 -2.92
CA ARG A 61 6.94 1.59 -3.64
C ARG A 61 7.81 0.38 -4.00
N PRO A 62 7.95 0.02 -5.29
CA PRO A 62 8.84 -1.06 -5.69
C PRO A 62 10.30 -0.64 -5.44
N SER A 63 11.13 -1.55 -4.90
CA SER A 63 12.57 -1.35 -4.88
C SER A 63 13.15 -1.59 -6.28
N GLY A 64 13.99 -0.66 -6.75
CA GLY A 64 14.66 -0.76 -8.06
C GLY A 64 15.93 -1.60 -8.05
N THR A 65 16.49 -1.89 -6.87
CA THR A 65 17.75 -2.63 -6.71
C THR A 65 17.59 -3.93 -5.92
N GLU A 66 16.47 -4.11 -5.23
CA GLU A 66 16.22 -5.29 -4.37
C GLU A 66 14.91 -5.97 -4.79
N PRO A 67 14.77 -7.28 -4.60
CA PRO A 67 13.54 -8.02 -4.89
C PRO A 67 12.50 -7.81 -3.77
N LEU A 68 12.10 -6.56 -3.54
CA LEU A 68 11.08 -6.22 -2.55
C LEU A 68 10.22 -5.03 -2.96
N MET A 69 9.01 -4.99 -2.41
CA MET A 69 8.08 -3.88 -2.41
C MET A 69 8.04 -3.29 -0.99
N ARG A 70 8.28 -1.99 -0.87
CA ARG A 70 8.13 -1.26 0.40
C ARG A 70 6.73 -0.70 0.48
N VAL A 71 6.04 -0.99 1.58
CA VAL A 71 4.72 -0.43 1.89
C VAL A 71 4.89 0.51 3.06
N TYR A 72 4.81 1.81 2.79
CA TYR A 72 4.80 2.83 3.84
C TYR A 72 3.36 3.17 4.17
N MET A 73 3.05 3.36 5.44
CA MET A 73 1.74 3.82 5.88
C MET A 73 1.89 4.85 6.99
N GLU A 74 1.02 5.84 6.97
CA GLU A 74 0.89 6.84 8.02
C GLU A 74 -0.59 7.07 8.30
N THR A 75 -0.94 7.17 9.58
CA THR A 75 -2.31 7.38 10.01
C THR A 75 -2.37 8.16 11.31
N ASN A 76 -3.47 8.87 11.52
CA ASN A 76 -3.85 9.47 12.80
C ASN A 76 -4.58 8.47 13.73
N PHE A 77 -4.82 7.24 13.28
CA PHE A 77 -5.51 6.18 14.02
C PHE A 77 -4.53 5.05 14.40
N PRO A 78 -3.92 5.07 15.60
CA PRO A 78 -2.94 4.07 15.99
C PRO A 78 -3.49 2.64 15.93
N GLU A 79 -4.76 2.46 16.31
CA GLU A 79 -5.47 1.18 16.25
C GLU A 79 -5.70 0.65 14.83
N LYS A 80 -5.45 1.47 13.80
CA LYS A 80 -5.60 1.08 12.39
C LYS A 80 -4.29 0.66 11.74
N LEU A 81 -3.13 0.92 12.35
CA LEU A 81 -1.84 0.55 11.75
C LEU A 81 -1.74 -0.95 11.44
N ASP A 82 -1.95 -1.81 12.45
CA ASP A 82 -1.86 -3.26 12.25
C ASP A 82 -2.94 -3.78 11.27
N PRO A 83 -4.23 -3.39 11.37
CA PRO A 83 -5.23 -3.76 10.37
C PRO A 83 -4.89 -3.31 8.93
N ILE A 84 -4.30 -2.13 8.75
CA ILE A 84 -3.84 -1.65 7.44
C ILE A 84 -2.69 -2.52 6.94
N ALA A 85 -1.72 -2.82 7.80
CA ALA A 85 -0.58 -3.65 7.45
C ALA A 85 -1.01 -5.06 7.02
N GLU A 86 -1.85 -5.72 7.82
CA GLU A 86 -2.34 -7.07 7.57
C GLU A 86 -3.16 -7.17 6.27
N ILE A 87 -4.08 -6.24 6.04
CA ILE A 87 -4.92 -6.28 4.82
C ILE A 87 -4.08 -6.02 3.56
N LEU A 88 -3.10 -5.10 3.61
CA LEU A 88 -2.23 -4.82 2.47
C LEU A 88 -1.32 -6.01 2.16
N GLU A 89 -0.71 -6.62 3.17
CA GLU A 89 0.10 -7.82 2.99
C GLU A 89 -0.73 -8.96 2.38
N LEU A 90 -1.94 -9.20 2.90
CA LEU A 90 -2.84 -10.22 2.38
C LEU A 90 -3.29 -9.92 0.94
N MET A 91 -3.65 -8.68 0.63
CA MET A 91 -4.03 -8.28 -0.73
C MET A 91 -2.86 -8.49 -1.70
N ILE A 92 -1.65 -8.04 -1.34
CA ILE A 92 -0.46 -8.13 -2.18
C ILE A 92 -0.05 -9.59 -2.40
N ASN A 93 -0.07 -10.42 -1.35
CA ASN A 93 0.30 -11.83 -1.44
C ASN A 93 -0.71 -12.65 -2.27
N ARG A 94 -1.96 -12.21 -2.38
CA ARG A 94 -2.99 -12.84 -3.24
C ARG A 94 -2.92 -12.45 -4.71
N LEU A 95 -2.19 -11.37 -5.03
CA LEU A 95 -1.97 -10.99 -6.41
C LEU A 95 -0.90 -11.89 -6.98
N GLU A 96 -1.32 -13.03 -7.54
CA GLU A 96 -0.42 -13.90 -8.27
C GLU A 96 0.26 -13.11 -9.41
N PRO A 97 1.57 -13.32 -9.65
CA PRO A 97 2.22 -12.78 -10.83
C PRO A 97 1.44 -13.28 -12.05
N VAL A 98 1.02 -12.37 -12.94
CA VAL A 98 0.39 -12.76 -14.21
C VAL A 98 1.37 -13.70 -14.90
N GLY A 99 0.94 -14.94 -15.11
CA GLY A 99 1.80 -16.05 -15.53
C GLY A 99 2.77 -15.66 -16.64
N VAL A 100 4.03 -16.04 -16.43
CA VAL A 100 5.08 -16.08 -17.46
C VAL A 100 4.68 -16.99 -18.62
#